data_AF-A0A6B2TFS2-F1
#
_entry.id   AF-A0A6B2TFS2-F1
#
_cell.length_a   1.000
_cell.length_b   1.000
_cell.length_c   1.000
_cell.angle_alpha   90.00
_cell.angle_beta   90.00
_cell.angle_gamma   90.00
#
_symmetry.space_group_name_H-M   'P 1'
#
loop_
_entity.id
_entity.type
_entity.pdbx_description
1 polymer ?
#
loop_
_entity_poly.entity_id
_entity_poly.type
_entity_poly.pdbx_seq_one_letter_code
_entity_poly.pdbx_strand_id
1 'polypeptide(L)' 'LGRPGLTEGAPADLVVYEADPRDDVRVLAAPRRVVLNGRVVG' A
#
# COMPACT_ATOMS: atom_id res chain seq x y z
N LEU A 1 -11.63 -10.10 4.73
CA LEU A 1 -10.21 -10.45 4.52
C LEU A 1 -9.37 -10.43 5.81
N GLY A 2 -9.89 -9.87 6.93
CA GLY A 2 -9.49 -10.24 8.31
C GLY A 2 -8.07 -9.92 8.78
N ARG A 3 -7.19 -9.43 7.90
CA ARG A 3 -5.83 -9.06 8.28
C ARG A 3 -5.84 -7.72 9.00
N PRO A 4 -5.04 -7.57 10.08
CA PRO A 4 -4.86 -6.28 10.73
C PRO A 4 -4.35 -5.26 9.70
N GLY A 5 -4.76 -4.01 9.86
CA GLY A 5 -4.15 -2.90 9.11
C GLY A 5 -2.71 -2.66 9.55
N LEU A 6 -2.15 -1.50 9.19
CA LEU A 6 -0.82 -1.08 9.62
C LEU A 6 -0.81 -0.84 11.12
N THR A 7 -0.40 -1.87 11.84
CA THR A 7 -0.32 -1.94 13.30
C THR A 7 1.05 -2.45 13.69
N GLU A 8 1.47 -2.13 14.91
CA GLU A 8 2.77 -2.55 15.40
C GLU A 8 2.90 -4.08 15.42
N GLY A 9 4.04 -4.59 14.97
CA GLY A 9 4.32 -6.03 14.88
C GLY A 9 3.65 -6.76 13.71
N ALA A 10 2.76 -6.10 12.95
CA ALA A 10 2.18 -6.68 11.73
C ALA A 10 3.20 -6.69 10.57
N PRO A 11 3.02 -7.57 9.57
CA PRO A 11 3.77 -7.51 8.33
C PRO A 11 3.66 -6.13 7.68
N ALA A 12 4.80 -5.61 7.21
CA ALA A 12 4.87 -4.33 6.51
C ALA A 12 4.37 -4.47 5.06
N ASP A 13 3.07 -4.71 4.91
CA ASP A 13 2.36 -4.81 3.64
C ASP A 13 1.62 -3.50 3.37
N LEU A 14 2.13 -2.68 2.44
CA LEU A 14 1.53 -1.39 2.10
C LEU A 14 1.79 -0.99 0.66
N VAL A 15 0.94 -0.08 0.16
CA VAL A 15 1.06 0.51 -1.17
C VAL A 15 1.10 2.03 -1.02
N VAL A 16 2.05 2.65 -1.71
CA VAL A 16 2.20 4.11 -1.75
C VAL A 16 1.66 4.62 -3.08
N TYR A 17 0.83 5.65 -3.04
CA TYR A 17 0.32 6.37 -4.20
C TYR A 17 0.83 7.81 -4.18
N GLU A 18 1.02 8.41 -5.36
CA GLU A 18 1.47 9.81 -5.51
C GLU A 18 0.40 10.83 -5.09
N ALA A 19 -0.87 10.42 -5.09
CA ALA A 19 -2.01 11.26 -4.71
C ALA A 19 -3.09 10.43 -4.00
N ASP A 20 -4.07 11.12 -3.42
CA ASP A 20 -5.15 10.47 -2.69
C ASP A 20 -6.12 9.74 -3.64
N PRO A 21 -6.24 8.40 -3.55
CA PRO A 21 -7.15 7.64 -4.39
C PRO A 21 -8.63 7.94 -4.14
N ARG A 22 -8.97 8.61 -3.02
CA ARG A 22 -10.34 9.05 -2.73
C ARG A 22 -10.76 10.26 -3.58
N ASP A 23 -9.79 11.07 -4.01
CA ASP A 23 -10.01 12.22 -4.89
C ASP A 23 -9.93 11.82 -6.38
N ASP A 24 -9.06 10.87 -6.72
CA ASP A 24 -8.97 10.29 -8.06
C ASP A 24 -8.61 8.80 -8.02
N VAL A 25 -9.58 7.93 -8.29
CA VAL A 25 -9.40 6.47 -8.25
C VAL A 25 -8.40 5.94 -9.30
N ARG A 26 -8.11 6.69 -10.36
CA ARG A 26 -7.20 6.25 -11.43
C ARG A 26 -5.76 6.06 -10.93
N VAL A 27 -5.37 6.72 -9.84
CA VAL A 27 -4.03 6.60 -9.24
C VAL A 27 -3.74 5.17 -8.75
N LEU A 28 -4.78 4.37 -8.50
CA LEU A 28 -4.63 2.96 -8.12
C LEU A 28 -3.94 2.13 -9.20
N ALA A 29 -3.99 2.57 -10.47
CA ALA A 29 -3.34 1.88 -11.60
C ALA A 29 -1.84 2.15 -11.71
N ALA A 30 -1.32 3.16 -10.99
CA ALA A 30 0.10 3.52 -11.00
C ALA A 30 0.65 3.67 -9.57
N PRO A 31 0.79 2.57 -8.81
CA PRO A 31 1.44 2.60 -7.50
C PRO A 31 2.85 3.18 -7.60
N ARG A 32 3.21 4.04 -6.65
CA ARG A 32 4.57 4.57 -6.54
C ARG A 32 5.54 3.54 -6.00
N ARG A 33 5.09 2.78 -5.00
CA ARG A 33 5.83 1.70 -4.36
C ARG A 33 4.86 0.65 -3.85
N VAL A 34 5.28 -0.60 -3.92
CA VAL A 34 4.61 -1.71 -3.25
C VAL A 34 5.62 -2.33 -2.27
N VAL A 35 5.21 -2.50 -1.02
CA VAL A 35 6.01 -3.17 0.00
C VAL A 35 5.27 -4.42 0.45
N LEU A 36 5.94 -5.57 0.39
CA LEU A 36 5.42 -6.85 0.85
C LEU A 36 6.43 -7.48 1.81
N ASN A 37 5.99 -7.85 3.00
CA ASN A 37 6.83 -8.38 4.08
C ASN A 37 8.07 -7.51 4.34
N GLY A 38 7.91 -6.18 4.27
CA GLY A 38 9.01 -5.23 4.46
C GLY A 38 10.01 -5.13 3.30
N ARG A 39 9.75 -5.77 2.16
CA ARG A 39 10.57 -5.64 0.95
C ARG A 39 9.83 -4.86 -0.12
N VAL A 40 10.54 -3.92 -0.75
CA VAL A 40 10.04 -3.21 -1.93
C VAL A 40 10.00 -4.19 -3.10
N VAL A 41 8.85 -4.24 -3.79
CA VAL A 41 8.62 -5.06 -4.98
C VAL A 41 8.03 -4.20 -6.10
N GLY A 42 8.41 -4.52 -7.34
CA GLY A 42 8.00 -3.76 -8.53
C GLY A 42 8.99 -2.68 -8.93
#